data_AF-A0A524D2N4-F1
#
_entry.id   AF-A0A524D2N4-F1
#
_cell.length_a   1.000
_cell.length_b   1.000
_cell.length_c   1.000
_cell.angle_alpha   90.00
_cell.angle_beta   90.00
_cell.angle_gamma   90.00
#
_symmetry.space_group_name_H-M   'P 1'
#
loop_
_entity.id
_entity.type
_entity.pdbx_description
1 polymer ?
#
loop_
_entity_poly.entity_id
_entity_poly.type
_entity_poly.pdbx_seq_one_letter_code
_entity_poly.pdbx_strand_id
1 'polypeptide(L)'
;MTSATDEATETAALLFNHVCAPLSGLDMEMIRSVPPGGNWQDIPKETVAKSARLKQISNSGGRTTYYGRMRSDAPAYTVNTYFNRPGNGTFIHPEQDRLISLREAARLQSFSDGYRFLGSFSSKLKQIGNAVPPILGNEVGKLVKKGRAIDLFCGAGGLSEGLEMAGHKVVLASDFNGSMCRTYERNHRHTQTVEADLGDDQETALLLEETENVLKGRTLKTLAGGPPCQGFSTAGKWNSADSRNALVFRMIHLVDELRPENIVIENVPGIRWMAKGEIMARIKSRLEKLGYYCSVHLLRAEEYGVPQRRRRVFIVASECSESISPPEGVLSHCRTGKTRSEMKTDPTKPPPVNVSEAIGDLPPIPSGGGEEECNYVPLTPLSDYQRYVRGQLTLDGFIAKRLISDTVE
;
A
#
# COMPACT_ATOMS: atom_id res chain seq x y z
N MET A 1 -22.39 12.60 -52.24
CA MET A 1 -22.58 12.81 -50.79
C MET A 1 -22.96 11.46 -50.20
N THR A 2 -21.97 10.73 -49.70
CA THR A 2 -22.14 9.48 -48.95
C THR A 2 -21.32 9.65 -47.70
N SER A 3 -22.01 9.77 -46.57
CA SER A 3 -21.45 9.99 -45.25
C SER A 3 -20.54 8.83 -44.87
N ALA A 4 -19.27 9.14 -44.65
CA ALA A 4 -18.38 8.30 -43.87
C ALA A 4 -18.93 8.28 -42.44
N THR A 5 -19.52 7.17 -42.05
CA THR A 5 -19.78 6.86 -40.65
C THR A 5 -18.45 6.61 -39.97
N ASP A 6 -18.13 7.45 -38.99
CA ASP A 6 -17.05 7.28 -38.03
C ASP A 6 -17.18 5.91 -37.33
N GLU A 7 -16.46 4.91 -37.82
CA GLU A 7 -16.05 3.77 -36.99
C GLU A 7 -14.86 4.22 -36.15
N ALA A 8 -15.14 4.96 -35.08
CA ALA A 8 -14.22 5.08 -33.97
C ALA A 8 -14.17 3.71 -33.28
N THR A 9 -13.22 2.87 -33.70
CA THR A 9 -12.86 1.64 -32.98
C THR A 9 -12.59 1.98 -31.51
N GLU A 10 -13.52 1.60 -30.64
CA GLU A 10 -13.32 1.53 -29.19
C GLU A 10 -12.12 0.61 -28.93
N THR A 11 -10.94 1.18 -28.70
CA THR A 11 -9.80 0.43 -28.18
C THR A 11 -10.21 -0.07 -26.79
N ALA A 12 -10.50 -1.36 -26.67
CA ALA A 12 -10.82 -2.00 -25.40
C ALA A 12 -9.72 -1.65 -24.37
N ALA A 13 -10.12 -1.08 -23.23
CA ALA A 13 -9.20 -0.81 -22.14
C ALA A 13 -8.67 -2.16 -21.61
N LEU A 14 -7.35 -2.27 -21.41
CA LEU A 14 -6.71 -3.46 -20.87
C LEU A 14 -6.65 -3.40 -19.34
N LEU A 15 -6.87 -4.55 -18.70
CA LEU A 15 -6.75 -4.76 -17.27
C LEU A 15 -5.62 -5.77 -17.00
N PHE A 16 -4.71 -5.45 -16.08
CA PHE A 16 -3.57 -6.32 -15.75
C PHE A 16 -3.71 -6.97 -14.39
N ASN A 17 -3.15 -8.18 -14.25
CA ASN A 17 -3.04 -8.94 -13.00
C ASN A 17 -4.41 -9.20 -12.32
N HIS A 18 -5.47 -9.43 -13.07
CA HIS A 18 -6.77 -9.77 -12.49
C HIS A 18 -6.89 -11.29 -12.29
N VAL A 19 -6.04 -11.82 -11.41
CA VAL A 19 -5.92 -13.25 -11.06
C VAL A 19 -6.06 -13.42 -9.56
N CYS A 20 -6.77 -14.46 -9.11
CA CYS A 20 -6.89 -14.81 -7.70
C CYS A 20 -6.38 -16.23 -7.38
N ALA A 21 -6.09 -16.49 -6.11
CA ALA A 21 -5.60 -17.81 -5.69
C ALA A 21 -6.73 -18.86 -5.66
N PRO A 22 -6.41 -20.13 -5.96
CA PRO A 22 -7.36 -21.23 -5.81
C PRO A 22 -7.62 -21.51 -4.33
N LEU A 23 -8.82 -21.99 -4.02
CA LEU A 23 -9.21 -22.48 -2.71
C LEU A 23 -9.27 -24.00 -2.71
N SER A 24 -8.87 -24.61 -1.58
CA SER A 24 -9.12 -26.02 -1.35
C SER A 24 -10.63 -26.26 -1.20
N GLY A 25 -11.10 -27.51 -1.37
CA GLY A 25 -12.51 -27.85 -1.15
C GLY A 25 -12.97 -27.50 0.27
N LEU A 26 -12.11 -27.68 1.26
CA LEU A 26 -12.39 -27.32 2.65
C LEU A 26 -12.43 -25.80 2.86
N ASP A 27 -11.50 -25.03 2.28
CA ASP A 27 -11.56 -23.57 2.37
C ASP A 27 -12.79 -23.02 1.65
N MET A 28 -13.21 -23.62 0.52
CA MET A 28 -14.44 -23.26 -0.19
C MET A 28 -15.68 -23.49 0.69
N GLU A 29 -15.74 -24.64 1.38
CA GLU A 29 -16.79 -24.95 2.37
C GLU A 29 -16.82 -23.89 3.48
N MET A 30 -15.65 -23.49 3.99
CA MET A 30 -15.54 -22.46 5.02
C MET A 30 -16.06 -21.10 4.55
N ILE A 31 -15.56 -20.59 3.41
CA ILE A 31 -15.87 -19.21 3.00
C ILE A 31 -17.33 -19.01 2.58
N ARG A 32 -17.98 -20.06 2.05
CA ARG A 32 -19.41 -20.04 1.69
C ARG A 32 -20.33 -19.81 2.89
N SER A 33 -19.88 -20.24 4.07
CA SER A 33 -20.62 -20.07 5.32
C SER A 33 -20.44 -18.67 5.93
N VAL A 34 -19.45 -17.91 5.46
CA VAL A 34 -19.14 -16.58 6.00
C VAL A 34 -19.93 -15.52 5.23
N PRO A 35 -20.94 -14.84 5.84
CA PRO A 35 -21.70 -13.79 5.17
C PRO A 35 -20.86 -12.51 4.98
N PRO A 36 -21.27 -11.54 4.14
CA PRO A 36 -20.59 -10.24 4.03
C PRO A 36 -20.37 -9.57 5.39
N GLY A 37 -19.13 -9.18 5.69
CA GLY A 37 -18.73 -8.65 7.00
C GLY A 37 -18.48 -9.70 8.09
N GLY A 38 -18.85 -10.96 7.86
CA GLY A 38 -18.58 -12.11 8.73
C GLY A 38 -17.09 -12.48 8.81
N ASN A 39 -16.79 -13.49 9.63
CA ASN A 39 -15.45 -14.03 9.86
C ASN A 39 -15.47 -15.52 10.24
N TRP A 40 -14.35 -16.04 10.76
CA TRP A 40 -14.20 -17.43 11.23
C TRP A 40 -15.28 -17.89 12.25
N GLN A 41 -15.90 -16.97 12.98
CA GLN A 41 -16.96 -17.26 13.96
C GLN A 41 -18.27 -17.72 13.30
N ASP A 42 -18.47 -17.41 12.01
CA ASP A 42 -19.65 -17.80 11.24
C ASP A 42 -19.49 -19.21 10.64
N ILE A 43 -18.29 -19.82 10.75
CA ILE A 43 -18.03 -21.15 10.19
C ILE A 43 -18.67 -22.23 11.10
N PRO A 44 -19.50 -23.14 10.54
CA PRO A 44 -20.16 -24.19 11.31
C PRO A 44 -19.18 -25.10 12.05
N LYS A 45 -19.58 -25.61 13.22
CA LYS A 45 -18.72 -26.41 14.11
C LYS A 45 -18.21 -27.68 13.44
N GLU A 46 -19.04 -28.29 12.59
CA GLU A 46 -18.72 -29.45 11.77
C GLU A 46 -17.60 -29.16 10.75
N THR A 47 -17.59 -27.98 10.14
CA THR A 47 -16.52 -27.53 9.24
C THR A 47 -15.26 -27.18 10.02
N VAL A 48 -15.40 -26.51 11.18
CA VAL A 48 -14.28 -26.25 12.10
C VAL A 48 -13.62 -27.55 12.55
N ALA A 49 -14.39 -28.61 12.79
CA ALA A 49 -13.87 -29.91 13.22
C ALA A 49 -12.93 -30.56 12.19
N LYS A 50 -13.03 -30.19 10.91
CA LYS A 50 -12.17 -30.66 9.81
C LYS A 50 -10.81 -29.93 9.75
N SER A 51 -10.62 -28.82 10.46
CA SER A 51 -9.41 -27.99 10.39
C SER A 51 -8.73 -27.79 11.74
N ALA A 52 -7.50 -28.32 11.89
CA ALA A 52 -6.69 -28.11 13.08
C ALA A 52 -6.43 -26.62 13.36
N ARG A 53 -6.22 -25.82 12.30
CA ARG A 53 -6.02 -24.37 12.39
C ARG A 53 -7.26 -23.67 12.95
N LEU A 54 -8.46 -23.99 12.46
CA LEU A 54 -9.68 -23.36 12.98
C LEU A 54 -9.98 -23.79 14.41
N LYS A 55 -9.73 -25.06 14.78
CA LYS A 55 -9.80 -25.49 16.19
C LYS A 55 -8.91 -24.63 17.08
N GLN A 56 -7.67 -24.38 16.66
CA GLN A 56 -6.74 -23.51 17.40
C GLN A 56 -7.24 -22.06 17.48
N ILE A 57 -7.75 -21.49 16.38
CA ILE A 57 -8.30 -20.14 16.35
C ILE A 57 -9.49 -20.03 17.30
N SER A 58 -10.43 -20.97 17.24
CA SER A 58 -11.62 -21.01 18.09
C SER A 58 -11.27 -21.14 19.57
N ASN A 59 -10.29 -21.97 19.91
CA ASN A 59 -9.88 -22.20 21.30
C ASN A 59 -9.10 -21.01 21.90
N SER A 60 -8.33 -20.29 21.07
CA SER A 60 -7.50 -19.16 21.51
C SER A 60 -8.21 -17.80 21.44
N GLY A 61 -9.49 -17.77 21.03
CA GLY A 61 -10.26 -16.54 20.82
C GLY A 61 -9.98 -15.82 19.49
N GLY A 62 -8.91 -16.21 18.76
CA GLY A 62 -8.64 -15.78 17.39
C GLY A 62 -8.50 -14.26 17.17
N ARG A 63 -8.12 -13.85 15.96
CA ARG A 63 -8.34 -12.46 15.51
C ARG A 63 -9.66 -12.43 14.75
N THR A 64 -10.54 -11.48 15.07
CA THR A 64 -11.84 -11.30 14.38
C THR A 64 -11.70 -10.96 12.89
N THR A 65 -10.48 -10.72 12.41
CA THR A 65 -10.18 -10.53 10.99
C THR A 65 -9.98 -11.83 10.21
N TYR A 66 -9.69 -12.96 10.86
CA TYR A 66 -9.41 -14.23 10.17
C TYR A 66 -10.65 -14.80 9.48
N TYR A 67 -10.46 -15.38 8.29
CA TYR A 67 -11.54 -15.87 7.42
C TYR A 67 -12.61 -14.81 7.19
N GLY A 68 -12.20 -13.54 7.11
CA GLY A 68 -13.14 -12.44 6.99
C GLY A 68 -13.64 -12.27 5.56
N ARG A 69 -14.96 -12.11 5.39
CA ARG A 69 -15.55 -11.59 4.15
C ARG A 69 -15.63 -10.08 4.21
N MET A 70 -15.17 -9.44 3.14
CA MET A 70 -15.20 -7.99 3.05
C MET A 70 -16.64 -7.48 3.10
N ARG A 71 -16.79 -6.25 3.58
CA ARG A 71 -18.03 -5.50 3.50
C ARG A 71 -17.98 -4.61 2.27
N SER A 72 -19.02 -4.64 1.44
CA SER A 72 -19.11 -3.76 0.27
C SER A 72 -19.20 -2.28 0.66
N ASP A 73 -19.82 -1.97 1.79
CA ASP A 73 -20.17 -0.63 2.28
C ASP A 73 -19.15 0.01 3.24
N ALA A 74 -17.99 -0.62 3.43
CA ALA A 74 -16.92 -0.10 4.27
C ALA A 74 -15.56 -0.21 3.57
N PRO A 75 -14.54 0.58 3.95
CA PRO A 75 -13.19 0.39 3.44
C PRO A 75 -12.63 -0.97 3.85
N ALA A 76 -11.78 -1.56 3.01
CA ALA A 76 -11.18 -2.86 3.28
C ALA A 76 -10.31 -2.86 4.54
N TYR A 77 -10.14 -4.02 5.18
CA TYR A 77 -9.05 -4.19 6.14
C TYR A 77 -7.70 -4.17 5.40
N THR A 78 -6.61 -4.05 6.18
CA THR A 78 -5.26 -3.96 5.62
C THR A 78 -4.93 -5.15 4.72
N VAL A 79 -4.57 -4.88 3.46
CA VAL A 79 -4.04 -5.86 2.51
C VAL A 79 -2.60 -6.20 2.93
N ASN A 80 -2.32 -7.48 3.17
CA ASN A 80 -1.01 -8.00 3.61
C ASN A 80 -0.40 -8.95 2.59
N THR A 81 0.82 -9.44 2.79
CA THR A 81 1.50 -10.28 1.78
C THR A 81 0.94 -11.71 1.62
N TYR A 82 -0.14 -12.05 2.34
CA TYR A 82 -0.78 -13.36 2.35
C TYR A 82 -2.27 -13.27 2.05
N PHE A 83 -2.71 -12.28 1.26
CA PHE A 83 -4.11 -12.17 0.85
C PHE A 83 -4.60 -13.31 -0.07
N ASN A 84 -3.70 -14.23 -0.43
CA ASN A 84 -4.02 -15.51 -1.06
C ASN A 84 -4.47 -16.61 -0.08
N ARG A 85 -4.69 -16.30 1.20
CA ARG A 85 -5.15 -17.26 2.21
C ARG A 85 -6.32 -16.66 3.02
N PRO A 86 -7.49 -17.33 3.09
CA PRO A 86 -8.63 -16.79 3.84
C PRO A 86 -8.33 -16.65 5.34
N GLY A 87 -7.54 -17.58 5.90
CA GLY A 87 -7.18 -17.57 7.31
C GLY A 87 -6.21 -16.47 7.76
N ASN A 88 -5.76 -15.58 6.86
CA ASN A 88 -4.74 -14.58 7.16
C ASN A 88 -5.29 -13.14 7.21
N GLY A 89 -6.60 -12.95 7.05
CA GLY A 89 -7.23 -11.65 7.10
C GLY A 89 -8.63 -11.64 6.50
N THR A 90 -9.11 -10.45 6.20
CA THR A 90 -10.44 -10.24 5.58
C THR A 90 -10.25 -10.11 4.08
N PHE A 91 -10.07 -11.25 3.40
CA PHE A 91 -9.68 -11.32 1.99
C PHE A 91 -10.69 -12.06 1.11
N ILE A 92 -11.80 -12.55 1.68
CA ILE A 92 -12.87 -13.15 0.89
C ILE A 92 -13.62 -12.00 0.19
N HIS A 93 -13.81 -12.13 -1.12
CA HIS A 93 -14.51 -11.15 -1.95
C HIS A 93 -15.91 -10.88 -1.38
N PRO A 94 -16.41 -9.62 -1.40
CA PRO A 94 -17.69 -9.29 -0.77
C PRO A 94 -18.86 -10.13 -1.30
N GLU A 95 -18.87 -10.44 -2.61
CA GLU A 95 -20.01 -11.08 -3.28
C GLU A 95 -19.70 -12.44 -3.92
N GLN A 96 -18.42 -12.77 -4.11
CA GLN A 96 -18.01 -13.95 -4.88
C GLN A 96 -17.35 -14.95 -3.91
N ASP A 97 -17.57 -16.25 -4.12
CA ASP A 97 -16.95 -17.31 -3.31
C ASP A 97 -15.50 -17.57 -3.73
N ARG A 98 -14.67 -16.55 -3.56
CA ARG A 98 -13.24 -16.58 -3.82
C ARG A 98 -12.52 -15.56 -2.93
N LEU A 99 -11.19 -15.59 -2.99
CA LEU A 99 -10.36 -14.51 -2.46
C LEU A 99 -10.30 -13.35 -3.45
N ILE A 100 -9.90 -12.19 -2.95
CA ILE A 100 -9.60 -11.04 -3.80
C ILE A 100 -8.46 -11.35 -4.78
N SER A 101 -8.54 -10.78 -5.98
CA SER A 101 -7.49 -10.84 -7.00
C SER A 101 -6.32 -9.90 -6.68
N LEU A 102 -5.19 -10.07 -7.38
CA LEU A 102 -4.06 -9.13 -7.29
C LEU A 102 -4.50 -7.71 -7.69
N ARG A 103 -5.27 -7.55 -8.77
CA ARG A 103 -5.80 -6.24 -9.21
C ARG A 103 -6.72 -5.60 -8.18
N GLU A 104 -7.65 -6.36 -7.59
CA GLU A 104 -8.51 -5.86 -6.51
C GLU A 104 -7.67 -5.39 -5.32
N ALA A 105 -6.67 -6.17 -4.91
CA ALA A 105 -5.74 -5.80 -3.85
C ALA A 105 -4.92 -4.54 -4.20
N ALA A 106 -4.51 -4.37 -5.47
CA ALA A 106 -3.80 -3.19 -5.95
C ALA A 106 -4.67 -1.92 -5.91
N ARG A 107 -5.95 -2.02 -6.32
CA ARG A 107 -6.91 -0.93 -6.14
C ARG A 107 -7.17 -0.62 -4.68
N LEU A 108 -7.27 -1.63 -3.82
CA LEU A 108 -7.40 -1.39 -2.38
C LEU A 108 -6.17 -0.66 -1.80
N GLN A 109 -5.03 -0.71 -2.48
CA GLN A 109 -3.82 0.07 -2.19
C GLN A 109 -3.71 1.36 -3.03
N SER A 110 -4.73 1.78 -3.78
CA SER A 110 -4.75 2.97 -4.65
C SER A 110 -3.80 3.00 -5.85
N PHE A 111 -3.33 1.85 -6.31
CA PHE A 111 -2.65 1.77 -7.61
C PHE A 111 -3.64 1.96 -8.77
N SER A 112 -3.17 2.59 -9.85
CA SER A 112 -3.91 2.70 -11.10
C SER A 112 -4.04 1.34 -11.80
N ASP A 113 -5.04 1.21 -12.68
CA ASP A 113 -5.26 0.00 -13.47
C ASP A 113 -4.16 -0.24 -14.51
N GLY A 114 -3.46 0.81 -14.92
CA GLY A 114 -2.30 0.73 -15.81
C GLY A 114 -1.05 0.15 -15.13
N TYR A 115 -0.98 0.15 -13.80
CA TYR A 115 0.17 -0.34 -13.04
C TYR A 115 0.32 -1.86 -13.19
N ARG A 116 1.51 -2.34 -13.56
CA ARG A 116 1.73 -3.77 -13.85
C ARG A 116 2.69 -4.40 -12.86
N PHE A 117 2.26 -5.50 -12.22
CA PHE A 117 3.08 -6.27 -11.28
C PHE A 117 3.69 -7.50 -11.97
N LEU A 118 5.02 -7.62 -11.91
CA LEU A 118 5.77 -8.68 -12.59
C LEU A 118 6.31 -9.73 -11.60
N GLY A 119 6.75 -10.85 -12.15
CA GLY A 119 7.30 -11.98 -11.38
C GLY A 119 6.27 -13.06 -11.04
N SER A 120 6.59 -13.92 -10.08
CA SER A 120 5.70 -15.00 -9.65
C SER A 120 4.50 -14.44 -8.87
N PHE A 121 3.39 -15.20 -8.83
CA PHE A 121 2.20 -14.83 -8.05
C PHE A 121 2.57 -14.47 -6.60
N SER A 122 3.40 -15.28 -5.95
CA SER A 122 3.91 -15.02 -4.59
C SER A 122 4.74 -13.74 -4.47
N SER A 123 5.49 -13.34 -5.51
CA SER A 123 6.20 -12.07 -5.51
C SER A 123 5.22 -10.89 -5.61
N LYS A 124 4.22 -10.97 -6.50
CA LYS A 124 3.19 -9.93 -6.67
C LYS A 124 2.38 -9.72 -5.38
N LEU A 125 2.09 -10.79 -4.63
CA LEU A 125 1.47 -10.68 -3.29
C LEU A 125 2.32 -9.82 -2.34
N LYS A 126 3.64 -10.03 -2.31
CA LYS A 126 4.57 -9.28 -1.46
C LYS A 126 4.66 -7.82 -1.88
N GLN A 127 4.79 -7.58 -3.19
CA GLN A 127 4.80 -6.26 -3.81
C GLN A 127 3.57 -5.42 -3.37
N ILE A 128 2.36 -5.96 -3.58
CA ILE A 128 1.11 -5.26 -3.26
C ILE A 128 0.89 -5.14 -1.74
N GLY A 129 1.18 -6.20 -0.98
CA GLY A 129 0.95 -6.22 0.47
C GLY A 129 1.86 -5.27 1.25
N ASN A 130 3.12 -5.14 0.83
CA ASN A 130 4.10 -4.27 1.48
C ASN A 130 4.04 -2.82 1.02
N ALA A 131 3.51 -2.54 -0.17
CA ALA A 131 3.47 -1.20 -0.74
C ALA A 131 2.89 -0.12 0.19
N VAL A 132 3.44 1.08 0.07
CA VAL A 132 2.77 2.32 0.48
C VAL A 132 1.70 2.64 -0.57
N PRO A 133 0.44 2.92 -0.18
CA PRO A 133 -0.57 3.37 -1.14
C PRO A 133 -0.10 4.64 -1.88
N PRO A 134 -0.18 4.72 -3.23
CA PRO A 134 0.24 5.93 -3.95
C PRO A 134 -0.40 7.22 -3.46
N ILE A 135 -1.71 7.22 -3.17
CA ILE A 135 -2.39 8.40 -2.59
C ILE A 135 -1.75 8.81 -1.26
N LEU A 136 -1.38 7.86 -0.40
CA LEU A 136 -0.74 8.17 0.87
C LEU A 136 0.70 8.68 0.67
N GLY A 137 1.43 8.12 -0.30
CA GLY A 137 2.74 8.63 -0.71
C GLY A 137 2.67 10.06 -1.24
N ASN A 138 1.61 10.42 -1.96
CA ASN A 138 1.34 11.78 -2.42
C ASN A 138 1.14 12.77 -1.28
N GLU A 139 0.35 12.41 -0.27
CA GLU A 139 0.13 13.28 0.89
C GLU A 139 1.40 13.54 1.69
N VAL A 140 2.28 12.54 1.79
CA VAL A 140 3.60 12.71 2.44
C VAL A 140 4.56 13.48 1.53
N GLY A 141 4.53 13.24 0.22
CA GLY A 141 5.34 13.97 -0.76
C GLY A 141 5.04 15.46 -0.79
N LYS A 142 3.79 15.88 -0.52
CA LYS A 142 3.38 17.28 -0.39
C LYS A 142 3.97 17.99 0.84
N LEU A 143 4.43 17.25 1.86
CA LEU A 143 5.01 17.83 3.07
C LEU A 143 6.42 18.37 2.88
N VAL A 144 7.10 17.94 1.82
CA VAL A 144 8.50 18.28 1.54
C VAL A 144 8.61 19.03 0.22
N LYS A 145 9.64 19.87 0.09
CA LYS A 145 9.82 20.69 -1.12
C LYS A 145 10.06 19.81 -2.34
N LYS A 146 9.29 20.06 -3.40
CA LYS A 146 9.38 19.33 -4.67
C LYS A 146 10.79 19.40 -5.26
N GLY A 147 11.27 18.28 -5.78
CA GLY A 147 12.44 18.24 -6.65
C GLY A 147 12.95 16.83 -6.89
N ARG A 148 14.27 16.66 -7.00
CA ARG A 148 14.87 15.35 -7.23
C ARG A 148 14.78 14.50 -5.98
N ALA A 149 14.23 13.31 -6.12
CA ALA A 149 14.09 12.35 -5.05
C ALA A 149 14.79 11.04 -5.40
N ILE A 150 15.20 10.29 -4.37
CA ILE A 150 15.51 8.87 -4.50
C ILE A 150 14.63 8.07 -3.54
N ASP A 151 14.32 6.82 -3.90
CA ASP A 151 13.50 5.91 -3.10
C ASP A 151 14.26 4.62 -2.80
N LEU A 152 14.64 4.43 -1.54
CA LEU A 152 15.35 3.24 -1.05
C LEU A 152 14.36 2.22 -0.48
N PHE A 153 14.63 0.94 -0.69
CA PHE A 153 13.65 -0.13 -0.37
C PHE A 153 12.33 0.10 -1.13
N CYS A 154 12.43 0.50 -2.40
CA CYS A 154 11.31 1.02 -3.18
C CYS A 154 10.20 -0.03 -3.44
N GLY A 155 10.54 -1.31 -3.31
CA GLY A 155 9.65 -2.41 -3.60
C GLY A 155 9.01 -2.27 -4.98
N ALA A 156 7.68 -2.34 -5.03
CA ALA A 156 6.95 -2.21 -6.28
C ALA A 156 6.84 -0.77 -6.79
N GLY A 157 7.25 0.25 -6.02
CA GLY A 157 7.19 1.67 -6.42
C GLY A 157 6.02 2.49 -5.84
N GLY A 158 5.27 1.96 -4.87
CA GLY A 158 4.09 2.66 -4.33
C GLY A 158 4.39 4.02 -3.66
N LEU A 159 5.53 4.14 -2.97
CA LEU A 159 5.98 5.41 -2.39
C LEU A 159 6.44 6.38 -3.50
N SER A 160 7.27 5.90 -4.44
CA SER A 160 7.69 6.64 -5.63
C SER A 160 6.52 7.19 -6.46
N GLU A 161 5.53 6.37 -6.77
CA GLU A 161 4.30 6.82 -7.48
C GLU A 161 3.65 8.00 -6.75
N GLY A 162 3.53 7.91 -5.42
CA GLY A 162 3.02 9.01 -4.62
C GLY A 162 3.90 10.27 -4.66
N LEU A 163 5.23 10.12 -4.57
CA LEU A 163 6.15 11.25 -4.70
C LEU A 163 6.03 11.93 -6.08
N GLU A 164 5.92 11.15 -7.15
CA GLU A 164 5.72 11.64 -8.52
C GLU A 164 4.39 12.38 -8.66
N MET A 165 3.30 11.84 -8.09
CA MET A 165 1.99 12.52 -8.01
C MET A 165 2.08 13.86 -7.28
N ALA A 166 2.92 13.96 -6.24
CA ALA A 166 3.17 15.22 -5.54
C ALA A 166 4.07 16.21 -6.32
N GLY A 167 4.60 15.79 -7.47
CA GLY A 167 5.43 16.58 -8.37
C GLY A 167 6.93 16.48 -8.10
N HIS A 168 7.39 15.47 -7.35
CA HIS A 168 8.80 15.13 -7.28
C HIS A 168 9.24 14.39 -8.54
N LYS A 169 10.53 14.49 -8.85
CA LYS A 169 11.16 13.67 -9.88
C LYS A 169 11.99 12.61 -9.18
N VAL A 170 11.49 11.38 -9.10
CA VAL A 170 12.29 10.27 -8.59
C VAL A 170 13.34 9.94 -9.66
N VAL A 171 14.62 10.08 -9.31
CA VAL A 171 15.72 9.92 -10.28
C VAL A 171 16.40 8.57 -10.16
N LEU A 172 16.40 8.01 -8.95
CA LEU A 172 16.92 6.69 -8.66
C LEU A 172 16.01 5.98 -7.65
N ALA A 173 15.82 4.68 -7.82
CA ALA A 173 15.16 3.83 -6.84
C ALA A 173 15.94 2.52 -6.65
N SER A 174 15.94 1.98 -5.43
CA SER A 174 16.70 0.76 -5.12
C SER A 174 15.90 -0.21 -4.25
N ASP A 175 16.02 -1.50 -4.57
CA ASP A 175 15.55 -2.62 -3.76
C ASP A 175 16.48 -3.81 -3.98
N PHE A 176 16.65 -4.69 -2.98
CA PHE A 176 17.48 -5.89 -3.13
C PHE A 176 16.80 -6.99 -3.95
N ASN A 177 15.49 -6.85 -4.20
CA ASN A 177 14.70 -7.86 -4.88
C ASN A 177 14.52 -7.52 -6.36
N GLY A 178 15.26 -8.18 -7.25
CA GLY A 178 15.16 -7.95 -8.69
C GLY A 178 13.76 -8.10 -9.30
N SER A 179 12.86 -8.89 -8.70
CA SER A 179 11.47 -8.96 -9.19
C SER A 179 10.63 -7.71 -8.85
N MET A 180 10.97 -7.05 -7.75
CA MET A 180 10.41 -5.74 -7.39
C MET A 180 11.03 -4.66 -8.29
N CYS A 181 12.34 -4.67 -8.52
CA CYS A 181 13.03 -3.76 -9.44
C CYS A 181 12.43 -3.82 -10.86
N ARG A 182 12.23 -5.02 -11.42
CA ARG A 182 11.58 -5.17 -12.74
C ARG A 182 10.15 -4.62 -12.78
N THR A 183 9.42 -4.75 -11.68
CA THR A 183 8.08 -4.15 -11.56
C THR A 183 8.19 -2.63 -11.51
N TYR A 184 9.13 -2.10 -10.73
CA TYR A 184 9.39 -0.67 -10.63
C TYR A 184 9.73 -0.09 -12.02
N GLU A 185 10.74 -0.63 -12.71
CA GLU A 185 11.17 -0.19 -14.05
C GLU A 185 10.03 -0.20 -15.08
N ARG A 186 9.14 -1.19 -14.98
CA ARG A 186 8.00 -1.29 -15.91
C ARG A 186 7.07 -0.09 -15.81
N ASN A 187 6.89 0.44 -14.61
CA ASN A 187 5.93 1.50 -14.31
C ASN A 187 6.60 2.89 -14.26
N HIS A 188 7.86 2.98 -13.80
CA HIS A 188 8.64 4.22 -13.64
C HIS A 188 9.76 4.31 -14.67
N ARG A 189 9.41 4.39 -15.96
CA ARG A 189 10.37 4.33 -17.09
C ARG A 189 11.43 5.44 -17.14
N HIS A 190 11.27 6.48 -16.34
CA HIS A 190 12.16 7.64 -16.31
C HIS A 190 13.13 7.63 -15.12
N THR A 191 13.03 6.61 -14.26
CA THR A 191 13.81 6.46 -13.04
C THR A 191 14.84 5.35 -13.22
N GLN A 192 16.09 5.61 -12.82
CA GLN A 192 17.11 4.57 -12.78
C GLN A 192 16.81 3.61 -11.62
N THR A 193 16.68 2.33 -11.91
CA THR A 193 16.45 1.32 -10.87
C THR A 193 17.73 0.55 -10.62
N VAL A 194 18.10 0.36 -9.35
CA VAL A 194 19.32 -0.35 -8.94
C VAL A 194 18.94 -1.50 -8.02
N GLU A 195 19.22 -2.74 -8.43
CA GLU A 195 19.11 -3.90 -7.56
C GLU A 195 20.31 -3.90 -6.60
N ALA A 196 20.08 -3.62 -5.32
CA ALA A 196 21.14 -3.55 -4.31
C ALA A 196 20.66 -3.96 -2.91
N ASP A 197 21.44 -4.79 -2.23
CA ASP A 197 21.31 -5.10 -0.81
C ASP A 197 22.07 -4.05 0.03
N LEU A 198 21.30 -3.15 0.66
CA LEU A 198 21.84 -2.13 1.57
C LEU A 198 22.44 -2.69 2.87
N GLY A 199 22.37 -4.02 3.07
CA GLY A 199 23.13 -4.74 4.09
C GLY A 199 24.57 -5.05 3.68
N ASP A 200 24.89 -4.99 2.39
CA ASP A 200 26.23 -5.19 1.84
C ASP A 200 26.94 -3.84 1.59
N ASP A 201 28.16 -3.70 2.10
CA ASP A 201 28.89 -2.43 2.03
C ASP A 201 29.38 -2.12 0.60
N GLN A 202 29.68 -3.14 -0.23
CA GLN A 202 30.12 -2.93 -1.62
C GLN A 202 28.94 -2.48 -2.49
N GLU A 203 27.79 -3.15 -2.35
CA GLU A 203 26.58 -2.75 -3.08
C GLU A 203 26.07 -1.37 -2.64
N THR A 204 26.20 -1.02 -1.36
CA THR A 204 25.90 0.32 -0.85
C THR A 204 26.82 1.38 -1.45
N ALA A 205 28.12 1.10 -1.60
CA ALA A 205 29.07 2.02 -2.22
C ALA A 205 28.78 2.24 -3.72
N LEU A 206 28.43 1.17 -4.44
CA LEU A 206 28.01 1.26 -5.84
C LEU A 206 26.72 2.10 -5.99
N LEU A 207 25.75 1.93 -5.07
CA LEU A 207 24.54 2.74 -5.09
C LEU A 207 24.82 4.23 -4.89
N LEU A 208 25.77 4.59 -4.02
CA LEU A 208 26.21 5.98 -3.84
C LEU A 208 26.79 6.55 -5.14
N GLU A 209 27.67 5.81 -5.80
CA GLU A 209 28.26 6.20 -7.09
C GLU A 209 27.18 6.42 -8.16
N GLU A 210 26.25 5.46 -8.30
CA GLU A 210 25.13 5.58 -9.23
C GLU A 210 24.23 6.78 -8.92
N THR A 211 24.00 7.06 -7.63
CA THR A 211 23.22 8.22 -7.20
C THR A 211 23.90 9.53 -7.61
N GLU A 212 25.19 9.68 -7.37
CA GLU A 212 25.97 10.86 -7.77
C GLU A 212 25.99 11.02 -9.31
N ASN A 213 26.16 9.92 -10.04
CA ASN A 213 26.13 9.91 -11.51
C ASN A 213 24.79 10.39 -12.07
N VAL A 214 23.67 9.97 -11.48
CA VAL A 214 22.33 10.41 -11.86
C VAL A 214 22.09 11.87 -11.47
N LEU A 215 22.59 12.29 -10.32
CA LEU A 215 22.45 13.67 -9.84
C LEU A 215 23.30 14.65 -10.67
N LYS A 216 24.46 14.26 -11.20
CA LYS A 216 25.34 15.13 -12.00
C LYS A 216 25.67 16.45 -11.29
N GLY A 217 26.02 16.37 -10.01
CA GLY A 217 26.31 17.53 -9.16
C GLY A 217 25.10 18.40 -8.79
N ARG A 218 23.87 17.94 -9.08
CA ARG A 218 22.63 18.65 -8.69
C ARG A 218 22.21 18.20 -7.29
N THR A 219 21.69 19.14 -6.50
CA THR A 219 21.21 18.85 -5.14
C THR A 219 20.09 17.80 -5.11
N LEU A 220 20.22 16.84 -4.19
CA LEU A 220 19.16 15.91 -3.83
C LEU A 220 18.14 16.59 -2.91
N LYS A 221 16.88 16.70 -3.34
CA LYS A 221 15.83 17.32 -2.53
C LYS A 221 15.25 16.36 -1.51
N THR A 222 15.11 15.08 -1.84
CA THR A 222 14.47 14.12 -0.95
C THR A 222 15.12 12.75 -1.04
N LEU A 223 15.44 12.16 0.11
CA LEU A 223 15.75 10.74 0.23
C LEU A 223 14.58 10.07 0.96
N ALA A 224 13.85 9.22 0.25
CA ALA A 224 12.71 8.49 0.78
C ALA A 224 13.03 7.00 0.92
N GLY A 225 12.29 6.30 1.78
CA GLY A 225 12.37 4.84 1.82
C GLY A 225 11.59 4.18 2.93
N GLY A 226 11.27 2.90 2.74
CA GLY A 226 10.54 2.06 3.69
C GLY A 226 11.37 0.89 4.22
N PRO A 227 12.40 1.12 5.06
CA PRO A 227 13.28 0.07 5.53
C PRO A 227 12.50 -1.04 6.27
N PRO A 228 12.77 -2.32 5.99
CA PRO A 228 11.99 -3.42 6.55
C PRO A 228 12.14 -3.51 8.08
N CYS A 229 11.03 -3.77 8.75
CA CYS A 229 10.93 -3.80 10.21
C CYS A 229 10.92 -5.24 10.80
N GLN A 230 11.37 -6.23 10.03
CA GLN A 230 11.11 -7.66 10.30
C GLN A 230 11.87 -8.26 11.52
N GLY A 231 12.75 -7.51 12.16
CA GLY A 231 13.44 -7.91 13.40
C GLY A 231 12.58 -7.90 14.67
N PHE A 232 11.30 -7.50 14.60
CA PHE A 232 10.58 -7.08 15.82
C PHE A 232 9.13 -7.56 15.98
N SER A 233 8.68 -8.60 15.27
CA SER A 233 7.35 -9.17 15.54
C SER A 233 7.33 -9.94 16.86
N THR A 234 6.57 -9.43 17.84
CA THR A 234 5.88 -9.97 19.04
C THR A 234 6.15 -11.38 19.63
N ALA A 235 7.13 -12.17 19.17
CA ALA A 235 7.36 -13.56 19.60
C ALA A 235 8.84 -14.00 19.62
N GLY A 236 9.80 -13.07 19.62
CA GLY A 236 11.24 -13.39 19.68
C GLY A 236 11.97 -12.59 20.76
N LYS A 237 12.90 -13.23 21.48
CA LYS A 237 13.87 -12.54 22.35
C LYS A 237 14.67 -11.56 21.49
N TRP A 238 14.71 -10.31 21.93
CA TRP A 238 15.51 -9.26 21.34
C TRP A 238 16.99 -9.68 21.33
N ASN A 239 17.61 -9.69 20.15
CA ASN A 239 19.04 -9.87 20.00
C ASN A 239 19.61 -8.54 19.52
N SER A 240 20.53 -7.95 20.29
CA SER A 240 21.23 -6.70 19.93
C SER A 240 22.02 -6.78 18.63
N ALA A 241 22.20 -8.00 18.11
CA ALA A 241 22.90 -8.33 16.87
C ALA A 241 21.96 -8.62 15.66
N ASP A 242 20.63 -8.42 15.76
CA ASP A 242 19.72 -8.69 14.62
C ASP A 242 19.96 -7.68 13.48
N SER A 243 20.53 -8.19 12.38
CA SER A 243 21.01 -7.49 11.18
C SER A 243 19.93 -6.69 10.44
N ARG A 244 18.65 -6.96 10.69
CA ARG A 244 17.53 -6.30 9.98
C ARG A 244 17.20 -4.91 10.51
N ASN A 245 17.68 -4.56 11.71
CA ASN A 245 17.53 -3.22 12.29
C ASN A 245 18.64 -2.27 11.84
N ALA A 246 19.67 -2.81 11.19
CA ALA A 246 20.75 -2.04 10.62
C ALA A 246 20.30 -1.23 9.40
N LEU A 247 19.28 -1.69 8.65
CA LEU A 247 18.91 -1.09 7.37
C LEU A 247 18.37 0.35 7.49
N VAL A 248 17.62 0.67 8.55
CA VAL A 248 17.24 2.08 8.81
C VAL A 248 18.46 2.95 9.14
N PHE A 249 19.46 2.38 9.82
CA PHE A 249 20.71 3.10 10.11
C PHE A 249 21.65 3.16 8.89
N ARG A 250 21.56 2.21 7.95
CA ARG A 250 22.22 2.28 6.64
C ARG A 250 21.60 3.34 5.76
N MET A 251 20.28 3.47 5.76
CA MET A 251 19.60 4.61 5.15
C MET A 251 20.08 5.94 5.75
N ILE A 252 20.23 6.05 7.08
CA ILE A 252 20.77 7.25 7.73
C ILE A 252 22.25 7.50 7.38
N HIS A 253 23.04 6.45 7.15
CA HIS A 253 24.40 6.60 6.63
C HIS A 253 24.39 7.20 5.22
N LEU A 254 23.50 6.73 4.33
CA LEU A 254 23.33 7.32 3.00
C LEU A 254 22.84 8.77 3.06
N VAL A 255 22.05 9.14 4.08
CA VAL A 255 21.68 10.54 4.35
C VAL A 255 22.92 11.39 4.71
N ASP A 256 23.84 10.86 5.50
CA ASP A 256 25.07 11.57 5.88
C ASP A 256 25.94 11.86 4.65
N GLU A 257 26.11 10.86 3.78
CA GLU A 257 26.89 10.96 2.53
C GLU A 257 26.22 11.88 1.49
N LEU A 258 24.92 11.70 1.23
CA LEU A 258 24.22 12.39 0.13
C LEU A 258 23.63 13.75 0.51
N ARG A 259 23.57 14.07 1.82
CA ARG A 259 23.06 15.34 2.36
C ARG A 259 21.76 15.85 1.68
N PRO A 260 20.68 15.05 1.64
CA PRO A 260 19.42 15.49 1.03
C PRO A 260 18.77 16.62 1.83
N GLU A 261 18.02 17.53 1.21
CA GLU A 261 17.32 18.58 1.99
C GLU A 261 16.18 18.04 2.88
N ASN A 262 15.58 16.92 2.47
CA ASN A 262 14.46 16.29 3.17
C ASN A 262 14.62 14.76 3.18
N ILE A 263 14.07 14.14 4.22
CA ILE A 263 14.14 12.71 4.45
C ILE A 263 12.73 12.22 4.77
N VAL A 264 12.31 11.13 4.13
CA VAL A 264 11.01 10.50 4.39
C VAL A 264 11.25 9.02 4.70
N ILE A 265 11.02 8.61 5.94
CA ILE A 265 11.11 7.20 6.35
C ILE A 265 9.69 6.70 6.62
N GLU A 266 9.24 5.73 5.82
CA GLU A 266 7.99 5.01 6.04
C GLU A 266 8.19 3.81 6.96
N ASN A 267 7.20 3.55 7.81
CA ASN A 267 7.15 2.29 8.55
C ASN A 267 5.75 1.91 9.07
N VAL A 268 5.65 0.70 9.62
CA VAL A 268 4.45 0.22 10.31
C VAL A 268 4.26 0.90 11.67
N PRO A 269 3.02 1.06 12.17
CA PRO A 269 2.75 1.74 13.45
C PRO A 269 3.49 1.16 14.67
N GLY A 270 3.89 -0.11 14.62
CA GLY A 270 4.66 -0.77 15.66
C GLY A 270 5.95 -0.03 16.01
N ILE A 271 6.60 0.64 15.04
CA ILE A 271 7.88 1.36 15.23
C ILE A 271 7.89 2.34 16.40
N ARG A 272 6.73 2.92 16.73
CA ARG A 272 6.58 3.88 17.83
C ARG A 272 6.82 3.28 19.21
N TRP A 273 6.65 1.97 19.35
CA TRP A 273 6.71 1.26 20.64
C TRP A 273 7.80 0.18 20.67
N MET A 274 8.46 -0.08 19.55
CA MET A 274 9.52 -1.08 19.46
C MET A 274 10.69 -0.75 20.37
N ALA A 275 11.23 -1.78 21.05
CA ALA A 275 12.26 -1.61 22.07
C ALA A 275 11.90 -0.48 23.06
N LYS A 276 10.64 -0.41 23.49
CA LYS A 276 10.11 0.63 24.39
C LYS A 276 10.31 2.07 23.87
N GLY A 277 10.37 2.24 22.54
CA GLY A 277 10.56 3.54 21.89
C GLY A 277 12.03 3.89 21.56
N GLU A 278 12.99 3.06 21.96
CA GLU A 278 14.43 3.31 21.77
C GLU A 278 14.82 3.46 20.30
N ILE A 279 14.23 2.66 19.40
CA ILE A 279 14.56 2.75 17.97
C ILE A 279 14.16 4.11 17.39
N MET A 280 12.96 4.59 17.70
CA MET A 280 12.48 5.91 17.28
C MET A 280 13.37 7.02 17.85
N ALA A 281 13.74 6.93 19.13
CA ALA A 281 14.64 7.89 19.76
C ALA A 281 16.03 7.90 19.11
N ARG A 282 16.57 6.73 18.75
CA ARG A 282 17.86 6.61 18.06
C ARG A 282 17.82 7.16 16.62
N ILE A 283 16.74 6.95 15.88
CA ILE A 283 16.56 7.52 14.55
C ILE A 283 16.57 9.05 14.65
N LYS A 284 15.73 9.62 15.52
CA LYS A 284 15.68 11.07 15.75
C LYS A 284 17.03 11.64 16.16
N SER A 285 17.66 11.05 17.17
CA SER A 285 18.96 11.52 17.66
C SER A 285 20.06 11.51 16.60
N ARG A 286 20.07 10.52 15.69
CA ARG A 286 21.07 10.49 14.60
C ARG A 286 20.78 11.55 13.55
N LEU A 287 19.52 11.72 13.14
CA LEU A 287 19.13 12.75 12.19
C LEU A 287 19.38 14.17 12.75
N GLU A 288 19.07 14.40 14.03
CA GLU A 288 19.35 15.67 14.71
C GLU A 288 20.85 15.98 14.77
N LYS A 289 21.71 14.97 15.01
CA LYS A 289 23.18 15.13 14.94
C LYS A 289 23.69 15.50 13.55
N LEU A 290 22.96 15.11 12.51
CA LEU A 290 23.24 15.49 11.12
C LEU A 290 22.64 16.85 10.75
N GLY A 291 21.96 17.53 11.67
CA GLY A 291 21.36 18.85 11.46
C GLY A 291 19.90 18.82 10.96
N TYR A 292 19.22 17.67 11.05
CA TYR A 292 17.82 17.55 10.63
C TYR A 292 16.84 17.57 11.80
N TYR A 293 15.72 18.25 11.61
CA TYR A 293 14.61 18.31 12.55
C TYR A 293 13.52 17.33 12.14
N CYS A 294 13.08 16.48 13.07
CA CYS A 294 12.20 15.34 12.78
C CYS A 294 10.75 15.57 13.24
N SER A 295 9.81 15.47 12.31
CA SER A 295 8.38 15.30 12.57
C SER A 295 7.96 13.84 12.39
N VAL A 296 7.03 13.36 13.23
CA VAL A 296 6.53 11.97 13.15
C VAL A 296 5.01 11.99 13.03
N HIS A 297 4.50 11.40 11.96
CA HIS A 297 3.08 11.41 11.63
C HIS A 297 2.54 9.99 11.53
N LEU A 298 1.45 9.70 12.28
CA LEU A 298 0.67 8.47 12.10
C LEU A 298 -0.52 8.81 11.21
N LEU A 299 -0.49 8.35 9.96
CA LEU A 299 -1.54 8.61 8.98
C LEU A 299 -2.45 7.40 8.83
N ARG A 300 -3.73 7.66 8.54
CA ARG A 300 -4.73 6.63 8.23
C ARG A 300 -5.14 6.79 6.78
N ALA A 301 -4.84 5.79 5.96
CA ALA A 301 -5.01 5.88 4.51
C ALA A 301 -6.47 6.18 4.10
N GLU A 302 -7.44 5.70 4.87
CA GLU A 302 -8.86 5.96 4.62
C GLU A 302 -9.25 7.44 4.68
N GLU A 303 -8.51 8.27 5.43
CA GLU A 303 -8.76 9.71 5.55
C GLU A 303 -8.35 10.50 4.29
N TYR A 304 -7.65 9.87 3.35
CA TYR A 304 -7.09 10.50 2.15
C TYR A 304 -7.66 9.93 0.84
N GLY A 305 -8.66 9.04 0.91
CA GLY A 305 -9.29 8.45 -0.27
C GLY A 305 -8.76 7.06 -0.67
N VAL A 306 -7.91 6.43 0.15
CA VAL A 306 -7.55 5.02 -0.04
C VAL A 306 -8.67 4.14 0.52
N PRO A 307 -9.22 3.18 -0.23
CA PRO A 307 -10.34 2.33 0.21
C PRO A 307 -9.90 1.20 1.18
N GLN A 308 -9.04 1.54 2.14
CA GLN A 308 -8.42 0.59 3.06
C GLN A 308 -8.08 1.24 4.40
N ARG A 309 -8.40 0.53 5.48
CA ARG A 309 -8.06 0.85 6.87
C ARG A 309 -6.59 0.54 7.15
N ARG A 310 -5.67 1.26 6.50
CA ARG A 310 -4.21 1.08 6.59
C ARG A 310 -3.58 2.25 7.34
N ARG A 311 -2.85 1.94 8.41
CA ARG A 311 -2.12 2.95 9.18
C ARG A 311 -0.63 2.84 8.92
N ARG A 312 0.03 3.99 8.79
CA ARG A 312 1.46 4.11 8.57
C ARG A 312 2.06 5.25 9.35
N VAL A 313 3.31 5.06 9.77
CA VAL A 313 4.11 6.07 10.42
C VAL A 313 5.08 6.61 9.38
N PHE A 314 5.13 7.92 9.27
CA PHE A 314 6.12 8.63 8.46
C PHE A 314 6.97 9.47 9.40
N ILE A 315 8.29 9.27 9.34
CA ILE A 315 9.27 10.15 9.95
C ILE A 315 9.74 11.07 8.83
N VAL A 316 9.38 12.35 8.94
CA VAL A 316 9.80 13.38 7.99
C VAL A 316 10.86 14.22 8.66
N ALA A 317 12.00 14.39 8.02
CA ALA A 317 13.10 15.19 8.53
C ALA A 317 13.56 16.21 7.50
N SER A 318 13.89 17.42 7.96
CA SER A 318 14.34 18.53 7.10
C SER A 318 15.42 19.34 7.82
N GLU A 319 16.30 20.01 7.07
CA GLU A 319 17.26 20.96 7.65
C GLU A 319 16.57 22.21 8.25
N CYS A 320 15.30 22.44 7.89
CA CYS A 320 14.48 23.50 8.48
C CYS A 320 14.02 23.12 9.90
N SER A 321 14.19 24.04 10.85
CA SER A 321 13.80 23.86 12.25
C SER A 321 12.29 23.98 12.51
N GLU A 322 11.52 24.42 11.52
CA GLU A 322 10.07 24.48 11.62
C GLU A 322 9.47 23.07 11.59
N SER A 323 8.63 22.77 12.58
CA SER A 323 7.93 21.50 12.64
C SER A 323 6.98 21.36 11.45
N ILE A 324 7.23 20.37 10.60
CA ILE A 324 6.31 19.99 9.51
C ILE A 324 5.03 19.44 10.15
N SER A 325 3.88 20.01 9.80
CA SER A 325 2.57 19.54 10.26
C SER A 325 2.09 18.34 9.44
N PRO A 326 1.31 17.40 10.01
CA PRO A 326 0.74 16.30 9.24
C PRO A 326 -0.22 16.83 8.15
N PRO A 327 -0.39 16.11 7.04
CA PRO A 327 -1.39 16.44 6.03
C PRO A 327 -2.78 16.23 6.63
N GLU A 328 -3.70 17.14 6.35
CA GLU A 328 -5.06 17.06 6.86
C GLU A 328 -5.82 15.91 6.19
N GLY A 329 -6.37 15.00 7.01
CA GLY A 329 -7.26 13.96 6.53
C GLY A 329 -8.64 14.54 6.19
N VAL A 330 -9.00 14.56 4.91
CA VAL A 330 -10.23 15.21 4.42
C VAL A 330 -11.46 14.31 4.47
N LEU A 331 -11.28 13.00 4.60
CA LEU A 331 -12.39 12.04 4.75
C LEU A 331 -12.49 11.52 6.18
N SER A 332 -13.69 11.06 6.54
CA SER A 332 -13.97 10.49 7.84
C SER A 332 -13.18 9.20 8.09
N HIS A 333 -12.62 9.07 9.29
CA HIS A 333 -12.00 7.83 9.75
C HIS A 333 -13.01 6.76 10.21
N CYS A 334 -12.79 5.52 9.77
CA CYS A 334 -13.56 4.37 10.23
C CYS A 334 -13.13 3.84 11.60
N ARG A 335 -13.97 4.04 12.61
CA ARG A 335 -13.87 3.34 13.90
C ARG A 335 -14.76 2.10 13.88
N THR A 336 -14.23 0.95 14.31
CA THR A 336 -15.08 -0.24 14.50
C THR A 336 -16.02 0.04 15.67
N GLY A 337 -17.31 -0.28 15.52
CA GLY A 337 -18.30 -0.17 16.59
C GLY A 337 -18.16 -1.29 17.63
N LYS A 338 -19.23 -1.51 18.41
CA LYS A 338 -19.26 -2.58 19.43
C LYS A 338 -19.23 -3.96 18.75
N THR A 339 -19.87 -4.05 17.59
CA THR A 339 -19.88 -5.23 16.74
C THR A 339 -19.05 -4.98 15.48
N ARG A 340 -18.58 -6.05 14.82
CA ARG A 340 -17.85 -5.96 13.55
C ARG A 340 -18.74 -5.43 12.41
N SER A 341 -20.05 -5.59 12.54
CA SER A 341 -21.04 -5.06 11.61
C SER A 341 -21.30 -3.56 11.77
N GLU A 342 -20.85 -2.95 12.87
CA GLU A 342 -20.95 -1.52 13.08
C GLU A 342 -19.68 -0.80 12.62
N MET A 343 -19.87 0.24 11.81
CA MET A 343 -18.83 1.21 11.47
C MET A 343 -19.30 2.59 11.95
N LYS A 344 -18.44 3.27 12.72
CA LYS A 344 -18.65 4.67 13.11
C LYS A 344 -17.76 5.56 12.26
N THR A 345 -18.37 6.60 11.72
CA THR A 345 -17.73 7.68 10.95
C THR A 345 -17.87 8.99 11.71
N ASP A 346 -17.01 9.95 11.39
CA ASP A 346 -17.14 11.34 11.80
C ASP A 346 -18.18 12.01 10.90
N PRO A 347 -19.33 12.48 11.44
CA PRO A 347 -20.38 13.08 10.62
C PRO A 347 -20.00 14.45 10.04
N THR A 348 -18.87 15.04 10.46
CA THR A 348 -18.41 16.35 9.95
C THR A 348 -17.55 16.24 8.69
N LYS A 349 -17.22 15.01 8.24
CA LYS A 349 -16.39 14.75 7.07
C LYS A 349 -17.03 13.70 6.17
N PRO A 350 -16.79 13.75 4.85
CA PRO A 350 -17.37 12.76 3.96
C PRO A 350 -16.94 11.34 4.24
N PRO A 351 -17.78 10.33 3.92
CA PRO A 351 -17.45 8.94 4.17
C PRO A 351 -16.22 8.51 3.34
N PRO A 352 -15.38 7.64 3.91
CA PRO A 352 -14.24 7.09 3.19
C PRO A 352 -14.71 6.21 2.03
N VAL A 353 -13.82 5.95 1.08
CA VAL A 353 -14.11 5.08 -0.08
C VAL A 353 -14.32 3.64 0.38
N ASN A 354 -15.44 3.04 0.00
CA ASN A 354 -15.75 1.66 0.37
C ASN A 354 -15.26 0.62 -0.66
N VAL A 355 -15.38 -0.66 -0.34
CA VAL A 355 -14.94 -1.75 -1.22
C VAL A 355 -15.72 -1.77 -2.54
N SER A 356 -17.04 -1.55 -2.52
CA SER A 356 -17.85 -1.54 -3.75
C SER A 356 -17.39 -0.44 -4.72
N GLU A 357 -17.15 0.75 -4.17
CA GLU A 357 -16.61 1.88 -4.93
C GLU A 357 -15.21 1.61 -5.48
N ALA A 358 -14.44 0.71 -4.87
CA ALA A 358 -13.09 0.39 -5.31
C ALA A 358 -13.04 -0.72 -6.38
N ILE A 359 -13.79 -1.80 -6.19
CA ILE A 359 -13.63 -3.03 -6.98
C ILE A 359 -14.92 -3.51 -7.67
N GLY A 360 -16.06 -2.85 -7.44
CA GLY A 360 -17.37 -3.32 -7.90
C GLY A 360 -17.58 -3.30 -9.42
N ASP A 361 -16.75 -2.56 -10.17
CA ASP A 361 -16.77 -2.57 -11.64
C ASP A 361 -15.74 -3.54 -12.26
N LEU A 362 -15.01 -4.33 -11.47
CA LEU A 362 -14.10 -5.33 -12.02
C LEU A 362 -14.87 -6.58 -12.48
N PRO A 363 -14.47 -7.22 -13.60
CA PRO A 363 -15.11 -8.45 -14.07
C PRO A 363 -15.12 -9.55 -13.00
N PRO A 364 -16.17 -10.39 -12.94
CA PRO A 364 -16.15 -11.54 -12.05
C PRO A 364 -15.15 -12.60 -12.54
N ILE A 365 -14.51 -13.30 -11.60
CA ILE A 365 -13.59 -14.41 -11.90
C ILE A 365 -13.87 -15.58 -10.94
N PRO A 366 -13.64 -16.84 -11.35
CA PRO A 366 -13.75 -17.98 -10.45
C PRO A 366 -12.55 -18.05 -9.50
N SER A 367 -12.68 -18.80 -8.41
CA SER A 367 -11.54 -19.11 -7.53
C SER A 367 -10.42 -19.80 -8.31
N GLY A 368 -9.19 -19.30 -8.18
CA GLY A 368 -8.03 -19.80 -8.93
C GLY A 368 -8.01 -19.41 -10.41
N GLY A 369 -8.98 -18.60 -10.86
CA GLY A 369 -9.04 -18.10 -12.23
C GLY A 369 -8.66 -16.63 -12.35
N GLY A 370 -9.06 -16.07 -13.49
CA GLY A 370 -8.67 -14.74 -13.93
C GLY A 370 -7.46 -14.77 -14.87
N GLU A 371 -7.05 -13.60 -15.32
CA GLU A 371 -6.04 -13.43 -16.38
C GLU A 371 -5.00 -12.37 -16.02
N GLU A 372 -3.77 -12.55 -16.47
CA GLU A 372 -2.69 -11.58 -16.28
C GLU A 372 -2.89 -10.32 -17.13
N GLU A 373 -3.60 -10.45 -18.25
CA GLU A 373 -4.00 -9.38 -19.14
C GLU A 373 -5.36 -9.75 -19.73
N CYS A 374 -6.40 -8.94 -19.48
CA CYS A 374 -7.74 -9.15 -20.03
C CYS A 374 -8.39 -7.83 -20.44
N ASN A 375 -9.46 -7.92 -21.22
CA ASN A 375 -10.26 -6.77 -21.57
C ASN A 375 -11.12 -6.31 -20.38
N TYR A 376 -11.31 -5.00 -20.29
CA TYR A 376 -12.19 -4.38 -19.31
C TYR A 376 -13.66 -4.59 -19.74
N VAL A 377 -14.44 -5.34 -18.96
CA VAL A 377 -15.85 -5.68 -19.28
C VAL A 377 -16.73 -5.42 -18.06
N PRO A 378 -16.72 -4.17 -17.56
CA PRO A 378 -17.65 -3.13 -18.04
C PRO A 378 -16.97 -1.81 -18.40
N LEU A 379 -17.37 -1.19 -19.52
CA LEU A 379 -16.73 0.03 -20.02
C LEU A 379 -16.96 1.25 -19.11
N THR A 380 -18.06 1.30 -18.36
CA THR A 380 -18.43 2.47 -17.54
C THR A 380 -18.07 2.26 -16.06
N PRO A 381 -17.27 3.13 -15.44
CA PRO A 381 -17.05 3.09 -14.01
C PRO A 381 -18.31 3.51 -13.24
N LEU A 382 -18.51 2.90 -12.08
CA LEU A 382 -19.65 3.09 -11.18
C LEU A 382 -19.38 4.14 -10.08
N SER A 383 -18.11 4.53 -9.88
CA SER A 383 -17.71 5.50 -8.86
C SER A 383 -16.64 6.47 -9.35
N ASP A 384 -16.50 7.62 -8.69
CA ASP A 384 -15.40 8.55 -8.98
C ASP A 384 -14.03 7.97 -8.62
N TYR A 385 -13.97 7.07 -7.65
CA TYR A 385 -12.75 6.35 -7.33
C TYR A 385 -12.30 5.43 -8.49
N GLN A 386 -13.25 4.72 -9.12
CA GLN A 386 -12.98 3.89 -10.30
C GLN A 386 -12.53 4.75 -11.47
N ARG A 387 -13.14 5.93 -11.67
CA ARG A 387 -12.66 6.90 -12.67
C ARG A 387 -11.22 7.32 -12.40
N TYR A 388 -10.86 7.56 -11.13
CA TYR A 388 -9.49 7.89 -10.73
C TYR A 388 -8.50 6.78 -11.06
N VAL A 389 -8.72 5.55 -10.59
CA VAL A 389 -7.77 4.44 -10.84
C VAL A 389 -7.68 4.04 -12.30
N ARG A 390 -8.71 4.34 -13.11
CA ARG A 390 -8.71 4.17 -14.57
C ARG A 390 -8.08 5.33 -15.34
N GLY A 391 -7.59 6.37 -14.66
CA GLY A 391 -6.98 7.55 -15.30
C GLY A 391 -7.98 8.51 -15.97
N GLN A 392 -9.27 8.37 -15.68
CA GLN A 392 -10.35 9.23 -16.21
C GLN A 392 -10.63 10.44 -15.31
N LEU A 393 -10.02 10.48 -14.12
CA LEU A 393 -10.14 11.57 -13.15
C LEU A 393 -8.80 11.75 -12.42
N THR A 394 -8.40 12.98 -12.17
CA THR A 394 -7.21 13.26 -11.35
C THR A 394 -7.50 12.99 -9.86
N LEU A 395 -6.47 12.80 -9.03
CA LEU A 395 -6.67 12.65 -7.58
C LEU A 395 -7.41 13.86 -7.00
N ASP A 396 -6.98 15.08 -7.33
CA ASP A 396 -7.63 16.30 -6.84
C ASP A 396 -9.08 16.40 -7.32
N GLY A 397 -9.38 16.00 -8.56
CA GLY A 397 -10.74 15.95 -9.09
C GLY A 397 -11.63 14.93 -8.38
N PHE A 398 -11.07 13.76 -8.04
CA PHE A 398 -11.75 12.74 -7.25
C PHE A 398 -12.07 13.24 -5.84
N ILE A 399 -11.07 13.79 -5.14
CA ILE A 399 -11.26 14.31 -3.78
C ILE A 399 -12.25 15.48 -3.78
N ALA A 400 -12.14 16.42 -4.72
CA ALA A 400 -13.07 17.54 -4.82
C ALA A 400 -14.52 17.09 -5.00
N LYS A 401 -14.78 16.11 -5.88
CA LYS A 401 -16.12 15.54 -6.06
C LYS A 401 -16.66 14.89 -4.80
N ARG A 402 -15.81 14.16 -4.06
CA ARG A 402 -16.17 13.52 -2.79
C ARG A 402 -16.50 14.53 -1.68
N LEU A 403 -15.88 15.71 -1.71
CA LEU A 403 -16.19 16.78 -0.75
C LEU A 403 -17.51 17.49 -1.06
N ILE A 404 -17.94 17.51 -2.32
CA ILE A 404 -19.20 18.14 -2.74
C ILE A 404 -20.40 17.22 -2.51
N SER A 405 -20.25 15.90 -2.68
CA SER A 405 -21.35 14.94 -2.56
C SER A 405 -22.05 14.95 -1.19
N ASP A 406 -21.37 15.43 -0.15
CA ASP A 406 -21.89 15.48 1.22
C ASP A 406 -22.47 16.85 1.61
N THR A 407 -22.47 17.82 0.70
CA THR A 407 -23.13 19.14 0.90
C THR A 407 -24.55 19.19 0.34
N VAL A 408 -25.08 18.06 -0.15
CA VAL A 408 -26.42 17.95 -0.72
C VAL A 408 -27.19 16.82 0.00
N GLU A 409 -27.42 16.98 1.30
CA GLU A 409 -28.50 16.30 2.04
C GLU A 409 -29.22 17.29 2.95
#